data_AF-A0A2E0BQX9-F1
#
_entry.id   AF-A0A2E0BQX9-F1
#
_cell.length_a   1.000
_cell.length_b   1.000
_cell.length_c   1.000
_cell.angle_alpha   90.00
_cell.angle_beta   90.00
_cell.angle_gamma   90.00
#
_symmetry.space_group_name_H-M   'P 1'
#
loop_
_entity.id
_entity.type
_entity.pdbx_description
1 polymer ?
#
loop_
_entity_poly.entity_id
_entity_poly.type
_entity_poly.pdbx_seq_one_letter_code
_entity_poly.pdbx_strand_id
1 'polypeptide(L)'
;MATIDEFKAQLIAGGPRANRFRVFIPRTGNKIEFLCQAAQIPAMTVGQVTVPFRGMNLKLAGDRTFEAWTVTVINDVEFSVRSALEAWQLDISQLDSGIGAINNDYLLSRAFVEQLNKDDSVLARYEFFNMFPQNIGGIELNMGTADEVETFEVSFDYSHWERVI
;
A
#
# COMPACT_ATOMS: atom_id res chain seq x y z
N MET A 1 -32.31 -21.05 6.80
CA MET A 1 -32.27 -19.64 6.37
C MET A 1 -31.71 -18.89 7.54
N ALA A 2 -30.55 -18.26 7.40
CA ALA A 2 -29.90 -17.61 8.55
C ALA A 2 -30.80 -16.50 9.08
N THR A 3 -31.08 -16.51 10.39
CA THR A 3 -31.90 -15.49 11.04
C THR A 3 -31.11 -14.21 11.23
N ILE A 4 -31.79 -13.08 11.38
CA ILE A 4 -31.13 -11.78 11.54
C ILE A 4 -30.29 -11.72 12.83
N ASP A 5 -30.66 -12.51 13.83
CA ASP A 5 -29.93 -12.64 15.10
C ASP A 5 -28.66 -13.48 14.93
N GLU A 6 -28.68 -14.52 14.08
CA GLU A 6 -27.46 -15.24 13.69
C GLU A 6 -26.48 -14.32 12.95
N PHE A 7 -26.96 -13.42 12.08
CA PHE A 7 -26.08 -12.45 11.42
C PHE A 7 -25.42 -11.48 12.41
N LYS A 8 -26.19 -10.93 13.35
CA LYS A 8 -25.67 -10.05 14.41
C LYS A 8 -24.72 -10.79 15.36
N ALA A 9 -24.99 -12.06 15.64
CA ALA A 9 -24.13 -12.89 16.48
C ALA A 9 -22.78 -13.21 15.80
N GLN A 10 -22.74 -13.28 14.47
CA GLN A 10 -21.48 -13.48 13.73
C GLN A 10 -20.68 -12.18 13.55
N LEU A 11 -21.34 -11.02 13.45
CA LEU A 11 -20.70 -9.71 13.40
C LEU A 11 -20.48 -9.13 14.80
N ILE A 12 -19.72 -9.84 15.63
CA ILE A 12 -19.42 -9.44 17.01
C ILE A 12 -18.71 -8.08 16.99
N ALA A 13 -19.18 -7.15 17.82
CA ALA A 13 -18.65 -5.79 18.00
C ALA A 13 -18.72 -4.86 16.77
N GLY A 14 -19.37 -5.29 15.68
CA GLY A 14 -19.44 -4.54 14.42
C GLY A 14 -18.20 -4.72 13.55
N GLY A 15 -18.33 -4.45 12.24
CA GLY A 15 -17.23 -4.58 11.30
C GLY A 15 -16.16 -3.48 11.46
N PRO A 16 -14.90 -3.76 11.07
CA PRO A 16 -13.84 -2.75 11.00
C PRO A 16 -14.22 -1.63 10.03
N ARG A 17 -13.77 -0.40 10.33
CA ARG A 17 -14.09 0.79 9.54
C ARG A 17 -12.89 1.22 8.71
N ALA A 18 -13.14 1.60 7.46
CA ALA A 18 -12.11 1.97 6.50
C ALA A 18 -11.26 3.20 6.91
N ASN A 19 -11.75 4.05 7.82
CA ASN A 19 -11.04 5.26 8.25
C ASN A 19 -10.06 5.03 9.42
N ARG A 20 -9.94 3.79 9.91
CA ARG A 20 -9.12 3.45 11.08
C ARG A 20 -7.97 2.57 10.66
N PHE A 21 -6.91 3.20 10.20
CA PHE A 21 -5.71 2.52 9.78
C PHE A 21 -4.48 3.32 10.18
N ARG A 22 -3.35 2.64 10.21
CA ARG A 22 -2.03 3.26 10.38
C ARG A 22 -1.11 2.72 9.29
N VAL A 23 -0.33 3.61 8.70
CA VAL A 23 0.64 3.24 7.65
C VAL A 23 2.01 3.70 8.08
N PHE A 24 3.00 2.85 7.86
CA PHE A 24 4.40 3.19 7.98
C PHE A 24 5.10 2.88 6.66
N ILE A 25 5.79 3.89 6.14
CA ILE A 25 6.65 3.76 4.97
C ILE A 25 8.07 4.05 5.44
N PRO A 26 9.06 3.23 5.05
CA PRO A 26 10.44 3.49 5.42
C PRO A 26 10.97 4.75 4.75
N ARG A 27 12.01 5.36 5.35
CA ARG A 27 12.74 6.54 4.83
C ARG A 27 11.92 7.83 4.71
N THR A 28 10.59 7.81 4.85
CA THR A 28 9.71 9.00 4.82
C THR A 28 9.56 9.71 6.17
N GLY A 29 10.19 9.18 7.23
CA GLY A 29 10.13 9.72 8.59
C GLY A 29 8.82 9.38 9.31
N ASN A 30 8.66 9.87 10.54
CA ASN A 30 7.50 9.54 11.37
C ASN A 30 6.22 10.29 10.96
N LYS A 31 6.33 11.41 10.23
CA LYS A 31 5.17 12.22 9.81
C LYS A 31 4.23 11.44 8.87
N ILE A 32 4.74 10.43 8.16
CA ILE A 32 3.95 9.66 7.18
C ILE A 32 2.70 9.02 7.80
N GLU A 33 2.77 8.61 9.07
CA GLU A 33 1.66 7.93 9.73
C GLU A 33 0.43 8.83 9.90
N PHE A 34 0.62 10.15 9.89
CA PHE A 34 -0.44 11.15 10.00
C PHE A 34 -0.81 11.77 8.65
N LEU A 35 0.15 11.83 7.72
CA LEU A 35 -0.04 12.43 6.39
C LEU A 35 -0.64 11.44 5.37
N CYS A 36 -0.61 10.15 5.64
CA CYS A 36 -1.25 9.14 4.81
C CYS A 36 -2.79 9.25 4.91
N GLN A 37 -3.44 9.72 3.84
CA GLN A 37 -4.90 9.90 3.78
C GLN A 37 -5.63 8.63 3.37
N ALA A 38 -5.04 7.84 2.47
CA ALA A 38 -5.64 6.60 1.99
C ALA A 38 -4.56 5.58 1.66
N ALA A 39 -4.82 4.32 2.01
CA ALA A 39 -3.99 3.19 1.64
C ALA A 39 -4.87 1.95 1.48
N GLN A 40 -4.38 0.99 0.72
CA GLN A 40 -5.08 -0.28 0.49
C GLN A 40 -4.46 -1.42 1.28
N ILE A 41 -5.27 -2.41 1.66
CA ILE A 41 -4.76 -3.73 2.02
C ILE A 41 -4.36 -4.41 0.70
N PRO A 42 -3.14 -4.95 0.59
CA PRO A 42 -2.64 -5.41 -0.70
C PRO A 42 -3.45 -6.60 -1.23
N ALA A 43 -3.80 -6.51 -2.51
CA ALA A 43 -4.42 -7.62 -3.22
C ALA A 43 -3.36 -8.68 -3.57
N MET A 44 -3.82 -9.93 -3.68
CA MET A 44 -3.05 -10.97 -4.33
C MET A 44 -3.94 -11.67 -5.34
N THR A 45 -3.38 -11.99 -6.50
CA THR A 45 -4.09 -12.74 -7.54
C THR A 45 -3.35 -14.02 -7.84
N VAL A 46 -4.10 -15.10 -8.06
CA VAL A 46 -3.55 -16.39 -8.48
C VAL A 46 -4.00 -16.60 -9.91
N GLY A 47 -3.05 -16.69 -10.83
CA GLY A 47 -3.31 -16.95 -12.24
C GLY A 47 -4.03 -18.28 -12.42
N GLN A 48 -4.79 -18.42 -13.50
CA GLN A 48 -5.54 -19.63 -13.79
C GLN A 48 -5.05 -20.24 -15.10
N VAL A 49 -4.51 -21.46 -15.02
CA VAL A 49 -4.11 -22.25 -16.20
C VAL A 49 -5.28 -23.17 -16.56
N THR A 50 -5.74 -23.10 -17.80
CA THR A 50 -6.86 -23.94 -18.27
C THR A 50 -6.35 -25.07 -19.14
N VAL A 51 -6.65 -26.31 -18.75
CA VAL A 51 -6.27 -27.52 -19.49
C VAL A 51 -7.55 -28.14 -20.08
N PRO A 52 -7.71 -28.18 -21.41
CA PRO A 52 -8.85 -28.83 -22.03
C PRO A 52 -8.71 -30.35 -21.93
N PHE A 53 -9.70 -31.01 -21.33
CA PHE A 53 -9.76 -32.46 -21.24
C PHE A 53 -11.18 -32.94 -21.56
N ARG A 54 -11.30 -33.77 -22.61
CA ARG A 54 -12.56 -34.42 -23.02
C ARG A 54 -13.75 -33.45 -23.17
N GLY A 55 -13.53 -32.30 -23.80
CA GLY A 55 -14.58 -31.30 -24.05
C GLY A 55 -14.95 -30.45 -22.84
N MET A 56 -14.29 -30.63 -21.69
CA MET A 56 -14.38 -29.75 -20.53
C MET A 56 -13.07 -28.97 -20.36
N ASN A 57 -13.18 -27.75 -19.84
CA ASN A 57 -12.03 -26.90 -19.53
C ASN A 57 -11.72 -26.98 -18.03
N LEU A 58 -10.71 -27.77 -17.65
CA LEU A 58 -10.27 -27.90 -16.25
C LEU A 58 -9.41 -26.69 -15.88
N LYS A 59 -9.75 -26.05 -14.77
CA LYS A 59 -9.06 -24.86 -14.26
C LYS A 59 -8.08 -25.26 -13.16
N LEU A 60 -6.79 -24.99 -13.35
CA LEU A 60 -5.73 -25.21 -12.37
C LEU A 60 -5.20 -23.86 -11.88
N ALA A 61 -4.80 -23.79 -10.61
CA ALA A 61 -4.10 -22.63 -10.07
C ALA A 61 -2.67 -22.57 -10.65
N GLY A 62 -2.31 -21.42 -11.21
CA GLY A 62 -0.97 -21.08 -11.69
C GLY A 62 -0.22 -20.21 -10.69
N ASP A 63 0.62 -19.33 -11.22
CA ASP A 63 1.50 -18.48 -10.42
C ASP A 63 0.76 -17.36 -9.69
N ARG A 64 1.32 -16.93 -8.55
CA ARG A 64 0.81 -15.82 -7.76
C ARG A 64 1.52 -14.53 -8.13
N THR A 65 0.74 -13.48 -8.33
CA THR A 65 1.23 -12.13 -8.60
C THR A 65 0.68 -11.14 -7.59
N PHE A 66 1.48 -10.13 -7.27
CA PHE A 66 1.13 -9.04 -6.36
C PHE A 66 0.95 -7.77 -7.17
N GLU A 67 -0.10 -7.02 -6.84
CA GLU A 67 -0.37 -5.71 -7.45
C GLU A 67 0.41 -4.63 -6.72
N ALA A 68 0.82 -3.58 -7.43
CA ALA A 68 1.47 -2.41 -6.85
C ALA A 68 0.59 -1.83 -5.73
N TRP A 69 1.22 -1.47 -4.62
CA TRP A 69 0.52 -0.93 -3.46
C TRP A 69 0.43 0.59 -3.58
N THR A 70 -0.77 1.14 -3.62
CA THR A 70 -1.01 2.57 -3.76
C THR A 70 -1.34 3.24 -2.42
N VAL A 71 -0.77 4.43 -2.24
CA VAL A 71 -0.95 5.27 -1.06
C VAL A 71 -1.16 6.71 -1.47
N THR A 72 -2.20 7.34 -0.94
CA THR A 72 -2.44 8.78 -1.08
C THR A 72 -1.94 9.50 0.16
N VAL A 73 -1.08 10.51 -0.06
CA VAL A 73 -0.44 11.29 0.99
C VAL A 73 -0.80 12.76 0.83
N ILE A 74 -1.07 13.42 1.95
CA ILE A 74 -1.25 14.87 2.03
C ILE A 74 0.12 15.56 1.98
N ASN A 75 0.24 16.56 1.11
CA ASN A 75 1.45 17.33 1.01
C ASN A 75 1.60 18.29 2.21
N ASP A 76 2.80 18.30 2.81
CA ASP A 76 3.16 19.23 3.89
C ASP A 76 3.91 20.44 3.29
N VAL A 77 3.92 21.56 4.00
CA VAL A 77 4.60 22.81 3.58
C VAL A 77 6.10 22.59 3.38
N GLU A 78 6.69 21.68 4.15
CA GLU A 78 8.11 21.30 4.05
C GLU A 78 8.39 20.28 2.95
N PHE A 79 7.36 19.76 2.26
CA PHE A 79 7.47 18.65 1.29
C PHE A 79 8.19 17.41 1.86
N SER A 80 8.21 17.25 3.17
CA SER A 80 9.08 16.29 3.89
C SER A 80 8.95 14.86 3.38
N VAL A 81 7.72 14.37 3.22
CA VAL A 81 7.46 13.02 2.70
C VAL A 81 7.82 12.92 1.22
N ARG A 82 7.44 13.91 0.42
CA ARG A 82 7.68 13.89 -1.03
C ARG A 82 9.17 13.91 -1.35
N SER A 83 9.92 14.83 -0.75
CA SER A 83 11.37 14.91 -0.92
C SER A 83 12.08 13.66 -0.42
N ALA A 84 11.57 13.00 0.64
CA ALA A 84 12.13 11.73 1.10
C ALA A 84 11.89 10.58 0.11
N LEU A 85 10.71 10.52 -0.52
CA LEU A 85 10.41 9.54 -1.57
C LEU A 85 11.21 9.80 -2.86
N GLU A 86 11.37 11.06 -3.24
CA GLU A 86 12.21 11.47 -4.38
C GLU A 86 13.68 11.13 -4.11
N ALA A 87 14.19 11.37 -2.89
CA ALA A 87 15.52 10.95 -2.47
C ALA A 87 15.70 9.42 -2.54
N TRP A 88 14.67 8.65 -2.18
CA TRP A 88 14.70 7.20 -2.33
C TRP A 88 14.76 6.77 -3.80
N GLN A 89 14.04 7.42 -4.71
CA GLN A 89 14.20 7.16 -6.15
C GLN A 89 15.58 7.55 -6.67
N LEU A 90 16.16 8.65 -6.17
CA LEU A 90 17.51 9.08 -6.51
C LEU A 90 18.60 8.09 -6.07
N ASP A 91 18.40 7.41 -4.92
CA ASP A 91 19.29 6.33 -4.49
C ASP A 91 19.28 5.15 -5.47
N ILE A 92 18.13 4.86 -6.09
CA ILE A 92 17.99 3.78 -7.08
C ILE A 92 18.66 4.18 -8.38
N SER A 93 18.38 5.40 -8.86
CA SER A 93 18.98 5.94 -10.08
C SER A 93 19.01 7.46 -10.01
N GLN A 94 20.20 8.05 -10.10
CA GLN A 94 20.34 9.50 -10.17
C GLN A 94 19.78 10.08 -11.48
N LEU A 95 19.23 11.30 -11.41
CA LEU A 95 18.63 12.01 -12.55
C LEU A 95 19.64 12.40 -13.63
N ASP A 96 20.85 12.82 -13.23
CA ASP A 96 21.86 13.37 -14.15
C ASP A 96 22.81 12.28 -14.67
N SER A 97 23.44 11.54 -13.76
CA SER A 97 24.49 10.57 -14.09
C SER A 97 23.94 9.18 -14.45
N GLY A 98 22.69 8.88 -14.09
CA GLY A 98 22.13 7.51 -14.17
C GLY A 98 22.85 6.49 -13.29
N ILE A 99 23.78 6.93 -12.43
CA ILE A 99 24.48 6.05 -11.50
C ILE A 99 23.53 5.75 -10.35
N GLY A 100 23.23 4.46 -10.17
CA GLY A 100 22.41 3.95 -9.09
C GLY A 100 23.21 3.34 -7.95
N ALA A 101 22.52 2.97 -6.87
CA ALA A 101 23.11 2.18 -5.79
C ALA A 101 23.73 0.88 -6.32
N ILE A 102 24.99 0.63 -5.93
CA ILE A 102 25.70 -0.63 -6.24
C ILE A 102 25.24 -1.81 -5.36
N ASN A 103 24.46 -1.52 -4.32
CA ASN A 103 23.94 -2.48 -3.37
C ASN A 103 22.41 -2.45 -3.37
N ASN A 104 21.80 -3.48 -2.77
CA ASN A 104 20.34 -3.62 -2.71
C ASN A 104 19.73 -3.01 -1.44
N ASP A 105 20.41 -2.02 -0.84
CA ASP A 105 19.99 -1.41 0.43
C ASP A 105 18.64 -0.69 0.32
N TYR A 106 18.34 -0.16 -0.87
CA TYR A 106 17.06 0.47 -1.16
C TYR A 106 15.87 -0.50 -1.06
N LEU A 107 16.08 -1.82 -1.19
CA LEU A 107 15.03 -2.84 -1.04
C LEU A 107 14.90 -3.38 0.40
N LEU A 108 15.93 -3.30 1.23
CA LEU A 108 15.94 -3.95 2.57
C LEU A 108 14.90 -3.39 3.55
N SER A 109 14.24 -2.29 3.19
CA SER A 109 13.30 -1.57 4.03
C SER A 109 11.91 -2.21 4.03
N ARG A 110 11.25 -2.22 5.20
CA ARG A 110 9.91 -2.80 5.39
C ARG A 110 8.88 -1.70 5.64
N ALA A 111 7.77 -1.76 4.91
CA ALA A 111 6.59 -0.95 5.16
C ALA A 111 5.49 -1.81 5.79
N PHE A 112 4.53 -1.17 6.46
CA PHE A 112 3.37 -1.89 6.96
C PHE A 112 2.09 -1.07 6.92
N VAL A 113 0.96 -1.77 6.81
CA VAL A 113 -0.39 -1.24 6.95
C VAL A 113 -1.08 -2.00 8.07
N GLU A 114 -1.67 -1.25 9.00
CA GLU A 114 -2.44 -1.77 10.11
C GLU A 114 -3.88 -1.30 10.04
N GLN A 115 -4.80 -2.23 10.20
CA GLN A 115 -6.20 -1.92 10.47
C GLN A 115 -6.41 -1.82 11.98
N LEU A 116 -6.96 -0.71 12.44
CA LEU A 116 -7.20 -0.45 13.86
C LEU A 116 -8.65 -0.77 14.24
N ASN A 117 -8.83 -1.22 15.48
CA ASN A 117 -10.11 -1.42 16.12
C ASN A 117 -10.64 -0.11 16.73
N LYS A 118 -11.77 -0.16 17.44
CA LYS A 118 -12.38 0.99 18.13
C LYS A 118 -11.63 1.47 19.36
N ASP A 119 -10.84 0.60 19.97
CA ASP A 119 -9.97 0.87 21.11
C ASP A 119 -8.51 1.13 20.68
N ASP A 120 -8.28 1.41 19.39
CA ASP A 120 -6.96 1.60 18.77
C ASP A 120 -6.03 0.38 18.86
N SER A 121 -6.55 -0.80 19.20
CA SER A 121 -5.81 -2.06 19.05
C SER A 121 -5.63 -2.45 17.58
N VAL A 122 -4.51 -3.07 17.25
CA VAL A 122 -4.22 -3.56 15.89
C VAL A 122 -5.01 -4.85 15.64
N LEU A 123 -5.95 -4.81 14.68
CA LEU A 123 -6.75 -5.98 14.28
C LEU A 123 -6.03 -6.85 13.25
N ALA A 124 -5.37 -6.21 12.30
CA ALA A 124 -4.62 -6.88 11.27
C ALA A 124 -3.42 -6.02 10.87
N ARG A 125 -2.26 -6.65 10.73
CA ARG A 125 -1.04 -6.01 10.22
C ARG A 125 -0.54 -6.74 8.99
N TYR A 126 -0.34 -5.99 7.90
CA TYR A 126 0.27 -6.44 6.66
C TYR A 126 1.64 -5.77 6.52
N GLU A 127 2.71 -6.57 6.46
CA GLU A 127 4.08 -6.10 6.28
C GLU A 127 4.56 -6.39 4.85
N PHE A 128 5.18 -5.40 4.22
CA PHE A 128 5.71 -5.45 2.86
C PHE A 128 7.22 -5.62 2.87
N PHE A 129 7.72 -6.47 1.96
CA PHE A 129 9.13 -6.80 1.86
C PHE A 129 9.71 -6.43 0.50
N ASN A 130 10.96 -5.97 0.51
CA ASN A 130 11.69 -5.62 -0.71
C ASN A 130 10.93 -4.61 -1.57
N MET A 131 10.53 -3.51 -0.94
CA MET A 131 9.67 -2.50 -1.53
C MET A 131 10.48 -1.33 -2.07
N PHE A 132 9.99 -0.66 -3.11
CA PHE A 132 10.50 0.63 -3.57
C PHE A 132 9.39 1.47 -4.23
N PRO A 133 9.49 2.81 -4.24
CA PRO A 133 8.52 3.68 -4.91
C PRO A 133 8.70 3.59 -6.43
N GLN A 134 7.73 3.02 -7.11
CA GLN A 134 7.72 2.90 -8.57
C GLN A 134 7.29 4.21 -9.23
N ASN A 135 6.24 4.84 -8.70
CA ASN A 135 5.70 6.10 -9.21
C ASN A 135 5.42 7.07 -8.06
N ILE A 136 5.85 8.31 -8.20
CA ILE A 136 5.48 9.43 -7.33
C ILE A 136 4.61 10.36 -8.17
N GLY A 137 3.34 10.43 -7.84
CA GLY A 137 2.35 11.22 -8.56
C GLY A 137 2.68 12.71 -8.60
N GLY A 138 2.28 13.35 -9.69
CA GLY A 138 2.27 14.81 -9.79
C GLY A 138 1.34 15.42 -8.74
N ILE A 139 1.69 16.60 -8.25
CA ILE A 139 0.76 17.46 -7.51
C ILE A 139 0.20 18.46 -8.51
N GLU A 140 -1.12 18.55 -8.60
CA GLU A 140 -1.76 19.57 -9.42
C GLU A 140 -1.72 20.92 -8.69
N LEU A 141 -1.10 21.93 -9.31
CA LEU A 141 -1.00 23.28 -8.76
C LEU A 141 -2.00 24.18 -9.48
N ASN A 142 -3.12 24.48 -8.82
CA ASN A 142 -4.22 25.23 -9.40
C ASN A 142 -4.66 26.38 -8.48
N MET A 143 -4.66 27.60 -9.03
CA MET A 143 -5.08 28.82 -8.30
C MET A 143 -6.61 28.97 -8.18
N GLY A 144 -7.38 28.14 -8.88
CA GLY A 144 -8.85 28.18 -8.89
C GLY A 144 -9.52 27.39 -7.77
N THR A 145 -8.78 26.54 -7.06
CA THR A 145 -9.27 25.67 -5.98
C THR A 145 -8.70 26.16 -4.64
N ALA A 146 -9.51 26.85 -3.84
CA ALA A 146 -9.08 27.40 -2.54
C ALA A 146 -9.39 26.48 -1.34
N ASP A 147 -10.28 25.49 -1.51
CA ASP A 147 -10.84 24.70 -0.41
C ASP A 147 -10.22 23.28 -0.29
N GLU A 148 -9.34 22.89 -1.22
CA GLU A 148 -8.73 21.55 -1.24
C GLU A 148 -7.25 21.60 -0.81
N VAL A 149 -6.85 20.60 -0.03
CA VAL A 149 -5.45 20.43 0.37
C VAL A 149 -4.72 19.64 -0.71
N GLU A 150 -3.49 20.04 -1.02
CA GLU A 150 -2.64 19.33 -1.97
C GLU A 150 -2.37 17.89 -1.51
N THR A 151 -2.62 16.94 -2.41
CA THR A 151 -2.37 15.52 -2.19
C THR A 151 -1.63 14.92 -3.38
N PHE A 152 -0.94 13.82 -3.15
CA PHE A 152 -0.30 13.05 -4.21
C PHE A 152 -0.44 11.55 -3.94
N GLU A 153 -0.51 10.78 -5.01
CA GLU A 153 -0.54 9.33 -4.96
C GLU A 153 0.86 8.77 -5.22
N VAL A 154 1.23 7.74 -4.48
CA VAL A 154 2.49 7.01 -4.63
C VAL A 154 2.16 5.54 -4.84
N SER A 155 2.77 4.92 -5.86
CA SER A 155 2.70 3.48 -6.05
C SER A 155 4.02 2.82 -5.67
N PHE A 156 3.92 1.73 -4.91
CA PHE A 156 5.05 0.94 -4.46
C PHE A 156 4.99 -0.45 -5.07
N ASP A 157 6.09 -0.85 -5.69
CA ASP A 157 6.32 -2.25 -6.05
C ASP A 157 7.04 -2.95 -4.90
N TYR A 158 6.73 -4.23 -4.70
CA TYR A 158 7.28 -5.05 -3.63
C TYR A 158 7.32 -6.52 -4.04
N SER A 159 8.14 -7.32 -3.35
CA SER A 159 8.29 -8.74 -3.69
C SER A 159 7.15 -9.61 -3.16
N HIS A 160 6.76 -9.41 -1.89
CA HIS A 160 5.66 -10.10 -1.24
C HIS A 160 5.22 -9.34 0.02
N TRP A 161 4.07 -9.73 0.57
CA TRP A 161 3.59 -9.27 1.86
C TRP A 161 3.27 -10.46 2.78
N GLU A 162 3.40 -10.24 4.08
CA GLU A 162 3.01 -11.20 5.12
C GLU A 162 2.03 -10.56 6.10
N ARG A 163 1.09 -11.37 6.60
CA ARG A 163 0.19 -10.95 7.67
C ARG A 163 0.77 -11.40 9.00
N VAL A 164 1.05 -10.45 9.89
CA VAL A 164 1.73 -10.69 11.17
C VAL A 164 0.75 -10.79 12.35
N ILE A 165 -0.42 -10.15 12.23
CA ILE A 165 -1.52 -10.14 13.22
C ILE A 165 -2.83 -10.36 12.47
#